data_AF-A0A9D1KAE7-F1
#
_entry.id   AF-A0A9D1KAE7-F1
#
_cell.length_a   1.000
_cell.length_b   1.000
_cell.length_c   1.000
_cell.angle_alpha   90.00
_cell.angle_beta   90.00
_cell.angle_gamma   90.00
#
_symmetry.space_group_name_H-M   'P 1'
#
loop_
_entity.id
_entity.type
_entity.pdbx_description
1 polymer ?
#
loop_
_entity_poly.entity_id
_entity_poly.type
_entity_poly.pdbx_seq_one_letter_code
_entity_poly.pdbx_strand_id
1 'polypeptide(L)'
;MVELKDMNIIRSALKKYNLYMENKDSLKLTDQDYGIHTNIRGIDIGFYPFEIENNGIKVNTFSIDEKNTFKSRFIKGLSFNDFYEIISFKDYKIRIIKRELLYLLKENLIRDKDKLDYEVLKKLDLNQECLTRLRKLNISKYTNIDDFIN
;
A
#
# COMPACT_ATOMS: atom_id res chain seq x y z
N MET A 1 -0.15 -3.09 3.96
CA MET A 1 0.76 -2.00 4.39
C MET A 1 1.25 -2.35 5.79
N VAL A 2 2.51 -2.05 6.08
CA VAL A 2 3.20 -2.38 7.34
C VAL A 2 4.00 -1.15 7.77
N GLU A 3 4.07 -0.81 9.04
CA GLU A 3 4.97 0.28 9.46
C GLU A 3 6.42 -0.13 9.17
N LEU A 4 7.26 0.79 8.69
CA LEU A 4 8.63 0.43 8.28
C LEU A 4 9.40 -0.32 9.39
N LYS A 5 9.26 0.14 10.64
CA LYS A 5 9.88 -0.49 11.82
C LYS A 5 9.48 -1.96 12.03
N ASP A 6 8.31 -2.37 11.54
CA ASP A 6 7.76 -3.72 11.72
C ASP A 6 8.10 -4.65 10.54
N MET A 7 8.72 -4.15 9.46
CA MET A 7 9.06 -4.97 8.29
C MET A 7 9.99 -6.15 8.62
N ASN A 8 10.91 -5.99 9.57
CA ASN A 8 11.78 -7.08 10.02
C ASN A 8 11.01 -8.19 10.75
N ILE A 9 9.89 -7.87 11.41
CA ILE A 9 9.00 -8.85 12.02
C ILE A 9 8.32 -9.66 10.91
N ILE A 10 7.83 -8.99 9.85
CA ILE A 10 7.23 -9.67 8.69
C ILE A 10 8.23 -10.62 8.03
N ARG A 11 9.45 -10.17 7.74
CA ARG A 11 10.49 -11.03 7.15
C ARG A 11 10.81 -12.24 8.02
N SER A 12 10.93 -12.04 9.33
CA SER A 12 11.16 -13.13 10.29
C SER A 12 10.02 -14.13 10.29
N ALA A 13 8.77 -13.66 10.26
CA ALA A 13 7.60 -14.53 10.16
C ALA A 13 7.60 -15.32 8.84
N LEU A 14 7.84 -14.66 7.70
CA LEU A 14 7.89 -15.33 6.40
C LEU A 14 8.98 -16.42 6.36
N LYS A 15 10.17 -16.16 6.93
CA LYS A 15 11.24 -17.17 7.03
C LYS A 15 10.81 -18.35 7.89
N LYS A 16 10.20 -18.09 9.05
CA LYS A 16 9.71 -19.14 9.98
C LYS A 16 8.71 -20.08 9.32
N TYR A 17 7.85 -19.55 8.43
CA TYR A 17 6.82 -20.34 7.76
C TYR A 17 7.21 -20.83 6.36
N ASN A 18 8.50 -20.71 5.97
CA ASN A 18 8.99 -21.08 4.64
C ASN A 18 8.25 -20.39 3.48
N LEU A 19 7.87 -19.13 3.71
CA LEU A 19 7.18 -18.25 2.75
C LEU A 19 8.10 -17.12 2.24
N TYR A 20 9.32 -17.01 2.78
CA TYR A 20 10.28 -15.99 2.37
C TYR A 20 10.86 -16.31 1.00
N MET A 21 10.83 -15.32 0.10
CA MET A 21 11.37 -15.43 -1.26
C MET A 21 12.43 -14.34 -1.45
N GLU A 22 13.70 -14.72 -1.48
CA GLU A 22 14.82 -13.76 -1.48
C GLU A 22 14.82 -12.85 -2.72
N ASN A 23 14.55 -13.42 -3.90
CA ASN A 23 14.41 -12.67 -5.14
C ASN A 23 13.14 -11.79 -5.20
N LYS A 24 12.32 -11.82 -4.15
CA LYS A 24 11.15 -10.98 -4.00
C LYS A 24 11.21 -10.05 -2.79
N ASP A 25 12.39 -9.83 -2.22
CA ASP A 25 12.63 -8.87 -1.15
C ASP A 25 13.37 -7.65 -1.69
N SER A 26 12.80 -6.45 -1.53
CA SER A 26 13.43 -5.22 -2.02
C SER A 26 14.82 -4.98 -1.42
N LEU A 27 15.06 -5.39 -0.17
CA LEU A 27 16.37 -5.25 0.48
C LEU A 27 17.47 -6.14 -0.14
N LYS A 28 17.09 -7.05 -1.04
CA LYS A 28 18.02 -7.87 -1.82
C LYS A 28 18.32 -7.28 -3.19
N LEU A 29 17.57 -6.25 -3.56
CA LEU A 29 17.61 -5.60 -4.87
C LEU A 29 18.04 -4.13 -4.78
N THR A 30 17.92 -3.51 -3.60
CA THR A 30 18.24 -2.11 -3.33
C THR A 30 18.52 -1.89 -1.83
N ASP A 31 19.11 -0.75 -1.47
CA ASP A 31 19.48 -0.40 -0.09
C ASP A 31 18.32 0.13 0.76
N GLN A 32 17.17 0.45 0.13
CA GLN A 32 16.00 0.96 0.83
C GLN A 32 14.87 -0.08 0.85
N ASP A 33 14.13 -0.14 1.95
CA ASP A 33 13.01 -1.06 2.09
C ASP A 33 11.78 -0.54 1.31
N TYR A 34 11.49 -1.17 0.19
CA TYR A 34 10.27 -0.99 -0.58
C TYR A 34 9.25 -2.11 -0.35
N GLY A 35 9.57 -3.09 0.51
CA GLY A 35 8.71 -4.21 0.84
C GLY A 35 9.25 -5.58 0.44
N ILE A 36 8.38 -6.57 0.58
CA ILE A 36 8.63 -7.96 0.20
C ILE A 36 7.36 -8.60 -0.38
N HIS A 37 7.51 -9.41 -1.43
CA HIS A 37 6.42 -10.25 -1.95
C HIS A 37 6.63 -11.71 -1.54
N THR A 38 5.52 -12.40 -1.33
CA THR A 38 5.45 -13.84 -1.07
C THR A 38 4.27 -14.44 -1.81
N ASN A 39 4.18 -15.77 -1.83
CA ASN A 39 3.01 -16.50 -2.30
C ASN A 39 2.42 -17.31 -1.15
N ILE A 40 1.16 -17.05 -0.81
CA ILE A 40 0.43 -17.80 0.22
C ILE A 40 -0.74 -18.49 -0.46
N ARG A 41 -0.68 -19.82 -0.55
CA ARG A 41 -1.74 -20.66 -1.14
C ARG A 41 -2.10 -20.24 -2.59
N GLY A 42 -1.08 -19.94 -3.40
CA GLY A 42 -1.28 -19.51 -4.79
C GLY A 42 -1.58 -18.01 -4.94
N ILE A 43 -1.75 -17.28 -3.85
CA ILE A 43 -2.05 -15.84 -3.86
C ILE A 43 -0.76 -15.05 -3.63
N ASP A 44 -0.39 -14.20 -4.58
CA ASP A 44 0.71 -13.26 -4.40
C ASP A 44 0.32 -12.14 -3.43
N ILE A 45 1.12 -11.99 -2.39
CA ILE A 45 0.91 -11.01 -1.32
C ILE A 45 2.14 -10.13 -1.21
N GLY A 46 1.92 -8.81 -1.29
CA GLY A 46 2.94 -7.79 -1.07
C GLY A 46 2.79 -7.14 0.29
N PHE A 47 3.89 -7.09 1.05
CA PHE A 47 4.02 -6.32 2.28
C PHE A 47 4.84 -5.08 1.98
N TYR A 48 4.19 -3.92 2.00
CA TYR A 48 4.78 -2.63 1.63
C TYR A 48 4.89 -1.73 2.86
N PRO A 49 6.07 -1.12 3.12
CA PRO A 49 6.27 -0.28 4.26
C PRO A 49 5.65 1.10 4.08
N PHE A 50 5.22 1.68 5.19
CA PHE A 50 4.88 3.09 5.29
C PHE A 50 5.50 3.72 6.54
N GLU A 51 5.67 5.03 6.50
CA GLU A 51 6.17 5.86 7.59
C GLU A 51 5.34 7.12 7.72
N ILE A 52 5.21 7.62 8.95
CA ILE A 52 4.59 8.90 9.23
C ILE A 52 5.71 9.94 9.28
N GLU A 53 5.70 10.88 8.35
CA GLU A 53 6.73 11.92 8.22
C GLU A 53 6.05 13.29 8.10
N ASN A 54 6.53 14.31 8.83
CA ASN A 54 6.25 15.73 8.57
C ASN A 54 4.81 16.06 8.14
N ASN A 55 3.82 15.68 8.98
CA ASN A 55 2.40 15.89 8.71
C ASN A 55 1.90 15.19 7.42
N GLY A 56 2.36 13.97 7.16
CA GLY A 56 1.92 13.14 6.05
C GLY A 56 2.38 11.70 6.20
N ILE A 57 2.12 10.90 5.18
CA ILE A 57 2.49 9.49 5.16
C ILE A 57 3.29 9.19 3.90
N LYS A 58 4.47 8.63 4.09
CA LYS A 58 5.32 8.08 3.04
C LYS A 58 5.02 6.60 2.89
N VAL A 59 4.84 6.14 1.66
CA VAL A 59 4.58 4.74 1.33
C VAL A 59 5.58 4.32 0.27
N ASN A 60 6.32 3.25 0.55
CA ASN A 60 7.22 2.66 -0.44
C ASN A 60 6.54 1.42 -1.03
N THR A 61 6.63 1.27 -2.34
CA THR A 61 6.10 0.13 -3.07
C THR A 61 7.10 -0.29 -4.14
N PHE A 62 7.07 -1.55 -4.54
CA PHE A 62 7.85 -2.01 -5.66
C PHE A 62 7.10 -3.04 -6.50
N SER A 63 7.52 -3.19 -7.73
CA SER A 63 7.04 -4.20 -8.67
C SER A 63 8.25 -4.95 -9.21
N ILE A 64 8.17 -6.27 -9.18
CA ILE A 64 9.19 -7.14 -9.76
C ILE A 64 8.73 -7.43 -11.17
N ASP A 65 9.17 -6.57 -12.09
CA ASP A 65 9.04 -6.70 -13.53
C ASP A 65 10.44 -6.86 -14.16
N GLU A 66 10.57 -6.81 -15.48
CA GLU A 66 11.86 -6.96 -16.16
C GLU A 66 12.95 -5.97 -15.69
N LYS A 67 12.58 -4.84 -15.08
CA LYS A 67 13.52 -3.79 -14.64
C LYS A 67 13.52 -3.56 -13.13
N ASN A 68 12.64 -4.21 -12.37
CA ASN A 68 12.35 -3.90 -10.96
C ASN A 68 12.02 -2.41 -10.74
N THR A 69 10.75 -2.09 -10.61
CA THR A 69 10.30 -0.71 -10.39
C THR A 69 10.14 -0.42 -8.91
N PHE A 70 10.88 0.55 -8.36
CA PHE A 70 10.77 1.03 -6.97
C PHE A 70 10.12 2.42 -6.92
N LYS A 71 9.15 2.62 -6.02
CA LYS A 71 8.35 3.85 -5.94
C LYS A 71 8.11 4.26 -4.49
N SER A 72 8.46 5.50 -4.16
CA SER A 72 8.11 6.15 -2.89
C SER A 72 7.03 7.20 -3.17
N ARG A 73 5.99 7.25 -2.34
CA ARG A 73 4.91 8.24 -2.44
C ARG A 73 4.68 8.92 -1.11
N PHE A 74 4.68 10.24 -1.07
CA PHE A 74 4.38 11.02 0.12
C PHE A 74 3.03 11.73 -0.03
N ILE A 75 2.10 11.45 0.88
CA ILE A 75 0.78 12.07 0.90
C ILE A 75 0.75 13.08 2.06
N LYS A 76 0.97 14.34 1.72
CA LYS A 76 0.97 15.46 2.67
C LYS A 76 -0.45 15.68 3.23
N GLY A 77 -0.55 15.96 4.52
CA GLY A 77 -1.79 16.19 5.26
C GLY A 77 -2.61 14.95 5.55
N LEU A 78 -2.17 13.76 5.11
CA LEU A 78 -2.84 12.50 5.42
C LEU A 78 -2.56 12.11 6.86
N SER A 79 -3.60 12.08 7.68
CA SER A 79 -3.47 11.63 9.06
C SER A 79 -3.43 10.11 9.15
N PHE A 80 -2.87 9.59 10.23
CA PHE A 80 -2.84 8.14 10.48
C PHE A 80 -4.25 7.51 10.48
N ASN A 81 -5.25 8.22 11.02
CA ASN A 81 -6.66 7.76 11.07
C ASN A 81 -7.37 7.80 9.71
N ASP A 82 -6.77 8.47 8.73
CA ASP A 82 -7.25 8.49 7.34
C ASP A 82 -6.60 7.44 6.47
N PHE A 83 -5.48 6.87 6.93
CA PHE A 83 -4.71 5.90 6.18
C PHE A 83 -5.26 4.48 6.30
N TYR A 84 -5.67 4.08 7.51
CA TYR A 84 -6.15 2.73 7.78
C TYR A 84 -7.47 2.71 8.52
N GLU A 85 -8.17 1.59 8.40
CA GLU A 85 -9.26 1.19 9.29
C GLU A 85 -8.92 -0.18 9.91
N ILE A 86 -9.51 -0.47 11.06
CA ILE A 86 -9.38 -1.77 11.71
C ILE A 86 -10.64 -2.57 11.39
N ILE A 87 -10.46 -3.68 10.70
CA ILE A 87 -11.51 -4.69 10.54
C ILE A 87 -11.30 -5.79 11.58
N SER A 88 -12.41 -6.29 12.12
CA SER A 88 -12.36 -7.49 12.97
C SER A 88 -12.66 -8.70 12.08
N PHE A 89 -11.77 -9.68 12.09
CA PHE A 89 -11.97 -10.95 11.40
C PHE A 89 -11.68 -12.08 12.38
N LYS A 90 -12.75 -12.76 12.81
CA LYS A 90 -12.70 -13.70 13.95
C LYS A 90 -12.11 -12.98 15.17
N ASP A 91 -11.10 -13.57 15.82
CA ASP A 91 -10.42 -13.02 17.00
C ASP A 91 -9.29 -12.03 16.65
N TYR A 92 -9.11 -11.71 15.35
CA TYR A 92 -8.03 -10.87 14.88
C TYR A 92 -8.52 -9.47 14.51
N LYS A 93 -7.73 -8.47 14.91
CA LYS A 93 -7.86 -7.08 14.43
C LYS A 93 -6.85 -6.86 13.32
N ILE A 94 -7.34 -6.57 12.12
CA ILE A 94 -6.52 -6.39 10.92
C ILE A 94 -6.59 -4.92 10.52
N ARG A 95 -5.42 -4.28 10.40
CA ARG A 95 -5.32 -2.95 9.80
C ARG A 95 -5.32 -3.09 8.28
N ILE A 96 -6.27 -2.46 7.62
CA ILE A 96 -6.34 -2.38 6.16
C ILE A 96 -6.29 -0.92 5.73
N ILE A 97 -5.86 -0.65 4.50
CA ILE A 97 -6.00 0.70 3.93
C ILE A 97 -7.48 1.07 3.97
N LYS A 98 -7.78 2.27 4.44
CA LYS A 98 -9.13 2.77 4.55
C LYS A 98 -9.81 2.77 3.18
N ARG A 99 -11.04 2.27 3.09
CA ARG A 99 -11.75 2.09 1.80
C ARG A 99 -11.87 3.38 0.99
N GLU A 100 -12.16 4.51 1.62
CA GLU A 100 -12.25 5.80 0.95
C GLU A 100 -10.90 6.24 0.35
N LEU A 101 -9.80 5.97 1.04
CA LEU A 101 -8.47 6.23 0.52
C LEU A 101 -8.16 5.31 -0.66
N LEU A 102 -8.47 4.02 -0.55
CA LEU A 102 -8.27 3.05 -1.62
C LEU A 102 -9.09 3.40 -2.87
N TYR A 103 -10.32 3.88 -2.69
CA TYR A 103 -11.19 4.38 -3.76
C TYR A 103 -10.51 5.50 -4.54
N LEU A 104 -10.01 6.54 -3.85
CA LEU A 104 -9.34 7.67 -4.49
C LEU A 104 -8.01 7.28 -5.16
N LEU A 105 -7.27 6.34 -4.58
CA LEU A 105 -6.03 5.83 -5.18
C LEU A 105 -6.27 5.05 -6.47
N LYS A 106 -7.48 4.51 -6.68
CA LYS A 106 -7.85 3.70 -7.86
C LYS A 106 -8.65 4.46 -8.91
N GLU A 107 -9.20 5.63 -8.60
CA GLU A 107 -10.07 6.44 -9.46
C GLU A 107 -9.50 6.70 -10.86
N ASN A 108 -8.16 6.78 -11.00
CA ASN A 108 -7.46 7.07 -12.25
C ASN A 108 -6.52 5.96 -12.75
N LEU A 109 -6.57 4.76 -12.17
CA LEU A 109 -5.68 3.68 -12.57
C LEU A 109 -6.19 2.94 -13.81
N ILE A 110 -5.31 2.75 -14.79
CA ILE A 110 -5.66 2.18 -16.11
C ILE A 110 -5.57 0.65 -16.17
N ARG A 111 -4.94 -0.01 -15.21
CA ARG A 111 -4.78 -1.47 -15.19
C ARG A 111 -6.13 -2.15 -14.96
N ASP A 112 -6.43 -3.21 -15.70
CA ASP A 112 -7.76 -3.84 -15.67
C ASP A 112 -8.15 -4.38 -14.29
N LYS A 113 -7.18 -4.93 -13.54
CA LYS A 113 -7.39 -5.29 -12.12
C LYS A 113 -7.79 -4.08 -11.29
N ASP A 114 -7.14 -2.94 -11.49
CA ASP A 114 -7.42 -1.73 -10.71
C ASP A 114 -8.81 -1.16 -11.05
N LYS A 115 -9.24 -1.23 -12.32
CA LYS A 115 -10.61 -0.89 -12.74
C LYS A 115 -11.64 -1.80 -12.08
N LEU A 116 -11.41 -3.12 -12.07
CA LEU A 116 -12.32 -4.08 -11.43
C LEU A 116 -12.47 -3.79 -9.94
N ASP A 117 -11.35 -3.58 -9.24
CA ASP A 117 -11.36 -3.20 -7.82
C ASP A 117 -12.12 -1.87 -7.62
N TYR A 118 -11.96 -0.89 -8.52
CA TYR A 118 -12.66 0.40 -8.46
C TYR A 118 -14.18 0.24 -8.64
N GLU A 119 -14.64 -0.62 -9.57
CA GLU A 119 -16.07 -0.92 -9.73
C GLU A 119 -16.66 -1.61 -8.49
N VAL A 120 -15.89 -2.45 -7.80
CA VAL A 120 -16.32 -3.04 -6.52
C VAL A 120 -16.44 -1.97 -5.44
N LEU A 121 -15.46 -1.08 -5.34
CA LEU A 121 -15.47 0.01 -4.36
C LEU A 121 -16.63 0.99 -4.57
N LYS A 122 -17.01 1.27 -5.83
CA LYS A 122 -18.17 2.11 -6.18
C LYS A 122 -19.50 1.58 -5.65
N LYS A 123 -19.60 0.27 -5.42
CA LYS A 123 -20.82 -0.37 -4.89
C LYS A 123 -20.88 -0.38 -3.37
N LEU A 124 -19.83 0.06 -2.70
CA LEU A 124 -19.79 0.14 -1.24
C LEU A 124 -20.40 1.46 -0.76
N ASP A 125 -21.01 1.42 0.42
CA ASP A 125 -21.42 2.64 1.13
C ASP A 125 -20.17 3.31 1.74
N LEU A 126 -19.59 4.23 0.99
CA LEU A 126 -18.38 4.96 1.38
C LEU A 126 -18.74 6.23 2.17
N ASN A 127 -17.96 6.53 3.21
CA ASN A 127 -18.16 7.71 4.03
C ASN A 127 -17.85 9.00 3.22
N GLN A 128 -18.90 9.74 2.87
CA GLN A 128 -18.80 10.93 2.03
C GLN A 128 -18.06 12.09 2.69
N GLU A 129 -18.15 12.25 4.01
CA GLU A 129 -17.39 13.27 4.74
C GLU A 129 -15.88 12.96 4.68
N CYS A 130 -15.52 11.70 4.87
CA CYS A 130 -14.15 11.22 4.74
C CYS A 130 -13.63 11.42 3.30
N LEU A 131 -14.40 11.03 2.28
CA LEU A 131 -14.04 11.25 0.87
C LEU A 131 -13.81 12.74 0.56
N THR A 132 -14.71 13.61 1.03
CA THR A 132 -14.59 15.06 0.82
C THR A 132 -13.31 15.61 1.44
N ARG A 133 -12.99 15.16 2.66
CA ARG A 133 -11.76 15.55 3.35
C ARG A 133 -10.51 15.03 2.64
N LEU A 134 -10.51 13.77 2.21
CA LEU A 134 -9.39 13.15 1.48
C LEU A 134 -9.17 13.79 0.10
N ARG A 135 -10.23 14.15 -0.63
CA ARG A 135 -10.10 14.82 -1.94
C ARG A 135 -9.37 16.17 -1.84
N LYS A 136 -9.50 16.90 -0.73
CA LYS A 136 -8.74 18.14 -0.49
C LYS A 136 -7.23 17.93 -0.43
N LEU A 137 -6.78 16.69 -0.17
CA LEU A 137 -5.36 16.33 -0.13
C LEU A 137 -4.77 16.02 -1.52
N ASN A 138 -5.54 16.18 -2.61
CA ASN A 138 -5.11 15.91 -3.99
C ASN A 138 -4.50 14.50 -4.19
N ILE A 139 -5.05 13.49 -3.51
CA ILE A 139 -4.52 12.12 -3.50
C ILE A 139 -4.39 11.52 -4.91
N SER A 140 -5.30 11.90 -5.81
CA SER A 140 -5.32 11.47 -7.22
C SER A 140 -4.20 12.05 -8.09
N LYS A 141 -3.45 13.05 -7.62
CA LYS A 141 -2.23 13.53 -8.30
C LYS A 141 -1.01 12.65 -8.02
N TYR A 142 -1.04 11.85 -6.96
CA TYR A 142 0.05 10.95 -6.59
C TYR A 142 -0.11 9.55 -7.22
N THR A 143 -0.93 9.42 -8.27
CA THR A 143 -1.15 8.18 -9.03
C THR A 143 -0.40 8.17 -10.37
N ASN A 144 0.18 9.29 -10.81
CA ASN A 144 1.01 9.31 -12.02
C ASN A 144 2.39 8.72 -11.74
N ILE A 145 2.81 7.85 -12.66
CA ILE A 145 4.00 7.01 -12.57
C ILE A 145 5.29 7.81 -12.85
N ASP A 146 5.18 9.02 -13.41
CA ASP A 146 6.31 9.77 -13.95
C ASP A 146 6.68 11.06 -13.17
N ASP A 147 5.96 11.43 -12.11
CA ASP A 147 6.17 12.72 -11.42
C ASP A 147 7.26 12.68 -10.31
N PHE A 148 8.19 11.73 -10.36
CA PHE A 148 9.30 11.62 -9.38
C PHE A 148 10.69 11.74 -10.00
N ILE A 149 10.83 12.42 -11.14
CA ILE A 149 12.12 12.94 -11.60
C ILE A 149 12.06 14.46 -11.60
N ASN A 150 12.60 15.05 -10.53
CA ASN A 150 13.39 16.28 -10.55
C ASN A 150 14.21 16.35 -9.26
#